data_AF-A0A3A0DJU8-F1
#
_entry.id   AF-A0A3A0DJU8-F1
#
_cell.length_a   1.000
_cell.length_b   1.000
_cell.length_c   1.000
_cell.angle_alpha   90.00
_cell.angle_beta   90.00
_cell.angle_gamma   90.00
#
_symmetry.space_group_name_H-M   'P 1'
#
loop_
_entity.id
_entity.type
_entity.pdbx_description
1 polymer ?
#
loop_
_entity_poly.entity_id
_entity_poly.type
_entity_poly.pdbx_seq_one_letter_code
_entity_poly.pdbx_strand_id
1 'polypeptide(L)'
;MVLAFVAVSAVGIAGAVWVSQLMAKNSGDAALSVRRERIAAMSIAEKEQLKVKQERFAKLDDGEKTRLRGLYAAIENHPHRAELTRVMMRYRQWLRELTPEDRASLLTTEVSKRLAAAQALQEKVHQRYLAEAGKEMSETESRAVKDWMDALIADRLPKALELADGREKDGLRWAIDKQNAGFKRGIVWPMIVGGKLPPVTEADHLRLAAALSQERRATFEKAKSKDERERVVNAWIMGAMFFRRGGGGPGPSREDLEKELAKLPPEERQRISTLPPEQMQHELRRKWFESRYAHRGGPGERGPGGRDGPPGPPFGPPRPPRDDNRDDEGRRGDKRGPDRRGDERRAEGDERREGGRGGRRDDRGRRDEDRQEGRERPTKSDVNPPSTAPSAREP
;
A
#
# COMPACT_ATOMS: atom_id res chain seq x y z
N MET A 1 -8.65 -52.67 -14.51
CA MET A 1 -8.19 -52.92 -13.13
C MET A 1 -9.23 -52.26 -12.22
N VAL A 2 -10.24 -52.92 -11.61
CA VAL A 2 -10.29 -54.17 -10.79
C VAL A 2 -9.39 -53.96 -9.56
N LEU A 3 -9.78 -53.89 -8.27
CA LEU A 3 -10.88 -54.36 -7.38
C LEU A 3 -11.16 -53.28 -6.28
N ALA A 4 -12.28 -53.10 -5.56
CA ALA A 4 -13.28 -53.95 -4.86
C ALA A 4 -12.83 -54.58 -3.52
N PHE A 5 -13.53 -54.23 -2.40
CA PHE A 5 -13.86 -54.96 -1.12
C PHE A 5 -14.33 -53.88 -0.10
N VAL A 6 -15.60 -53.70 0.33
CA VAL A 6 -16.66 -54.50 1.02
C VAL A 6 -16.36 -54.93 2.46
N ALA A 7 -17.10 -54.36 3.44
CA ALA A 7 -17.79 -55.02 4.58
C ALA A 7 -18.47 -53.93 5.47
N VAL A 8 -19.79 -53.74 5.38
CA VAL A 8 -20.86 -54.31 6.23
C VAL A 8 -20.72 -53.99 7.72
N SER A 9 -21.63 -53.14 8.22
CA SER A 9 -22.39 -53.36 9.46
C SER A 9 -23.60 -52.42 9.49
N ALA A 10 -24.77 -53.02 9.25
CA ALA A 10 -26.08 -52.41 9.47
C ALA A 10 -26.69 -53.07 10.70
N VAL A 11 -26.71 -52.38 11.84
CA VAL A 11 -27.67 -52.60 12.95
C VAL A 11 -27.84 -51.28 13.69
N GLY A 12 -29.07 -50.75 13.71
CA GLY A 12 -29.52 -49.81 14.76
C GLY A 12 -29.59 -48.32 14.43
N ILE A 13 -30.29 -47.90 13.34
CA ILE A 13 -30.68 -46.48 13.17
C ILE A 13 -32.19 -46.40 12.92
N ALA A 14 -32.98 -46.70 13.95
CA ALA A 14 -34.40 -46.37 13.99
C ALA A 14 -34.80 -45.55 15.24
N GLY A 15 -33.80 -45.06 16.02
CA GLY A 15 -34.03 -44.24 17.21
C GLY A 15 -33.28 -42.90 17.28
N ALA A 16 -32.38 -42.61 16.33
CA ALA A 16 -31.48 -41.44 16.41
C ALA A 16 -31.87 -40.25 15.50
N VAL A 17 -32.92 -40.39 14.68
CA VAL A 17 -33.39 -39.30 13.81
C VAL A 17 -34.35 -38.35 14.54
N TRP A 18 -35.02 -38.79 15.62
CA TRP A 18 -35.93 -37.92 16.38
C TRP A 18 -35.24 -37.05 17.43
N VAL A 19 -34.08 -37.47 17.97
CA VAL A 19 -33.33 -36.68 18.97
C VAL A 19 -32.52 -35.55 18.31
N SER A 20 -32.06 -35.75 17.07
CA SER A 20 -31.33 -34.72 16.31
C SER A 20 -32.22 -33.53 15.93
N GLN A 21 -33.53 -33.76 15.70
CA GLN A 21 -34.51 -32.70 15.43
C GLN A 21 -34.93 -31.94 16.70
N LEU A 22 -34.83 -32.56 17.88
CA LEU A 22 -35.17 -31.94 19.17
C LEU A 22 -34.01 -31.10 19.75
N MET A 23 -32.75 -31.52 19.53
CA MET A 23 -31.56 -30.75 19.93
C MET A 23 -31.36 -29.50 19.05
N ALA A 24 -31.77 -29.52 17.78
CA ALA A 24 -31.79 -28.34 16.92
C ALA A 24 -32.80 -27.27 17.39
N LYS A 25 -33.90 -27.67 18.03
CA LYS A 25 -34.92 -26.75 18.59
C LYS A 25 -34.43 -26.09 19.88
N ASN A 26 -33.81 -26.84 20.80
CA ASN A 26 -33.24 -26.27 22.04
C ASN A 26 -32.05 -25.34 21.80
N SER A 27 -31.25 -25.61 20.76
CA SER A 27 -30.15 -24.72 20.36
C SER A 27 -30.65 -23.35 19.87
N GLY A 28 -31.86 -23.31 19.28
CA GLY A 28 -32.51 -22.10 18.81
C GLY A 28 -32.89 -21.16 19.96
N ASP A 29 -33.53 -21.69 21.00
CA ASP A 29 -34.01 -20.88 22.13
C ASP A 29 -32.84 -20.34 22.98
N ALA A 30 -31.81 -21.15 23.23
CA ALA A 30 -30.60 -20.68 23.90
C ALA A 30 -29.88 -19.59 23.08
N ALA A 31 -29.75 -19.77 21.76
CA ALA A 31 -29.14 -18.76 20.90
C ALA A 31 -29.98 -17.46 20.81
N LEU A 32 -31.31 -17.57 20.86
CA LEU A 32 -32.21 -16.42 20.88
C LEU A 32 -32.15 -15.66 22.21
N SER A 33 -32.07 -16.38 23.35
CA SER A 33 -31.87 -15.78 24.68
C SER A 33 -30.57 -14.97 24.73
N VAL A 34 -29.44 -15.54 24.29
CA VAL A 34 -28.14 -14.83 24.23
C VAL A 34 -28.21 -13.59 23.35
N ARG A 35 -28.94 -13.64 22.21
CA ARG A 35 -29.14 -12.47 21.34
C ARG A 35 -30.00 -11.40 22.00
N ARG A 36 -31.06 -11.77 22.72
CA ARG A 36 -31.91 -10.84 23.46
C ARG A 36 -31.14 -10.13 24.56
N GLU A 37 -30.35 -10.86 25.33
CA GLU A 37 -29.47 -10.28 26.36
C GLU A 37 -28.46 -9.31 25.76
N ARG A 38 -27.81 -9.70 24.65
CA ARG A 38 -26.88 -8.81 23.94
C ARG A 38 -27.57 -7.53 23.46
N ILE A 39 -28.77 -7.62 22.89
CA ILE A 39 -29.53 -6.44 22.46
C ILE A 39 -29.96 -5.61 23.68
N ALA A 40 -30.38 -6.24 24.78
CA ALA A 40 -30.76 -5.53 26.00
C ALA A 40 -29.60 -4.71 26.57
N ALA A 41 -28.39 -5.27 26.54
CA ALA A 41 -27.15 -4.63 26.99
C ALA A 41 -26.62 -3.52 26.06
N MET A 42 -27.13 -3.37 24.83
CA MET A 42 -26.74 -2.28 23.94
C MET A 42 -27.22 -0.91 24.45
N SER A 43 -26.40 0.11 24.22
CA SER A 43 -26.79 1.51 24.43
C SER A 43 -27.95 1.92 23.51
N ILE A 44 -28.61 3.04 23.83
CA ILE A 44 -29.72 3.56 23.02
C ILE A 44 -29.26 3.83 21.57
N ALA A 45 -28.09 4.47 21.40
CA ALA A 45 -27.51 4.75 20.09
C ALA A 45 -27.20 3.47 19.28
N GLU A 46 -26.71 2.42 19.94
CA GLU A 46 -26.47 1.13 19.28
C GLU A 46 -27.76 0.43 18.88
N LYS A 47 -28.81 0.50 19.72
CA LYS A 47 -30.15 -0.03 19.40
C LYS A 47 -30.76 0.68 18.19
N GLU A 48 -30.62 2.01 18.12
CA GLU A 48 -31.07 2.79 16.95
C GLU A 48 -30.31 2.38 15.68
N GLN A 49 -28.97 2.27 15.75
CA GLN A 49 -28.19 1.79 14.61
C GLN A 49 -28.57 0.36 14.20
N LEU A 50 -28.87 -0.51 15.16
CA LEU A 50 -29.33 -1.87 14.90
C LEU A 50 -30.69 -1.85 14.19
N LYS A 51 -31.62 -1.02 14.63
CA LYS A 51 -32.94 -0.83 14.00
C LYS A 51 -32.79 -0.36 12.55
N VAL A 52 -31.97 0.66 12.29
CA VAL A 52 -31.71 1.15 10.92
C VAL A 52 -31.11 0.05 10.03
N LYS A 53 -30.17 -0.75 10.57
CA LYS A 53 -29.58 -1.89 9.83
C LYS A 53 -30.62 -2.98 9.56
N GLN A 54 -31.49 -3.28 10.53
CA GLN A 54 -32.56 -4.25 10.39
C GLN A 54 -33.57 -3.80 9.32
N GLU A 55 -34.01 -2.54 9.35
CA GLU A 55 -34.92 -1.99 8.36
C GLU A 55 -34.32 -2.05 6.94
N ARG A 56 -33.04 -1.70 6.78
CA ARG A 56 -32.33 -1.83 5.51
C ARG A 56 -32.27 -3.27 5.04
N PHE A 57 -31.99 -4.22 5.93
CA PHE A 57 -31.96 -5.64 5.59
C PHE A 57 -33.35 -6.18 5.24
N ALA A 58 -34.40 -5.73 5.94
CA ALA A 58 -35.78 -6.14 5.69
C ALA A 58 -36.27 -5.73 4.30
N LYS A 59 -35.81 -4.57 3.79
CA LYS A 59 -36.12 -4.04 2.46
C LYS A 59 -35.42 -4.77 1.30
N LEU A 60 -34.44 -5.62 1.56
CA LEU A 60 -33.79 -6.44 0.53
C LEU A 60 -34.74 -7.54 0.05
N ASP A 61 -34.60 -7.98 -1.20
CA ASP A 61 -35.29 -9.17 -1.70
C ASP A 61 -34.76 -10.44 -1.02
N ASP A 62 -35.53 -11.54 -1.11
CA ASP A 62 -35.19 -12.78 -0.42
C ASP A 62 -33.94 -13.46 -0.98
N GLY A 63 -33.62 -13.25 -2.27
CA GLY A 63 -32.39 -13.72 -2.89
C GLY A 63 -31.17 -13.06 -2.26
N GLU A 64 -31.18 -11.73 -2.17
CA GLU A 64 -30.10 -10.96 -1.57
C GLU A 64 -29.97 -11.22 -0.05
N LYS A 65 -31.09 -11.34 0.68
CA LYS A 65 -31.08 -11.77 2.09
C LYS A 65 -30.40 -13.13 2.27
N THR A 66 -30.72 -14.08 1.39
CA THR A 66 -30.14 -15.43 1.42
C THR A 66 -28.65 -15.39 1.13
N ARG A 67 -28.25 -14.65 0.09
CA ARG A 67 -26.83 -14.44 -0.28
C ARG A 67 -26.03 -13.86 0.88
N LEU A 68 -26.52 -12.83 1.55
CA LEU A 68 -25.85 -12.19 2.69
C LEU A 68 -25.73 -13.11 3.91
N ARG A 69 -26.78 -13.89 4.22
CA ARG A 69 -26.73 -14.89 5.29
C ARG A 69 -25.70 -15.97 4.99
N GLY A 70 -25.67 -16.46 3.74
CA GLY A 70 -24.68 -17.43 3.27
C GLY A 70 -23.25 -16.89 3.40
N LEU A 71 -23.00 -15.65 2.96
CA LEU A 71 -21.70 -15.00 3.11
C LEU A 71 -21.29 -14.87 4.58
N TYR A 72 -22.20 -14.44 5.46
CA TYR A 72 -21.91 -14.33 6.89
C TYR A 72 -21.56 -15.68 7.51
N ALA A 73 -22.36 -16.73 7.21
CA ALA A 73 -22.07 -18.08 7.68
C ALA A 73 -20.72 -18.61 7.15
N ALA A 74 -20.38 -18.32 5.89
CA ALA A 74 -19.10 -18.69 5.31
C ALA A 74 -17.92 -18.01 6.02
N ILE A 75 -18.03 -16.71 6.34
CA ILE A 75 -16.99 -15.98 7.08
C ILE A 75 -16.87 -16.50 8.52
N GLU A 76 -17.99 -16.71 9.21
CA GLU A 76 -18.01 -17.13 10.63
C GLU A 76 -17.39 -18.52 10.82
N ASN A 77 -17.66 -19.44 9.90
CA ASN A 77 -17.15 -20.81 9.93
C ASN A 77 -15.74 -20.96 9.31
N HIS A 78 -15.16 -19.88 8.76
CA HIS A 78 -13.84 -19.94 8.14
C HIS A 78 -12.72 -19.98 9.20
N PRO A 79 -11.66 -20.79 9.03
CA PRO A 79 -10.52 -20.81 9.96
C PRO A 79 -9.89 -19.42 10.18
N HIS A 80 -9.90 -18.57 9.16
CA HIS A 80 -9.38 -17.20 9.17
C HIS A 80 -10.45 -16.11 9.41
N ARG A 81 -11.55 -16.41 10.12
CA ARG A 81 -12.69 -15.47 10.32
C ARG A 81 -12.28 -14.07 10.78
N ALA A 82 -11.31 -13.97 11.70
CA ALA A 82 -10.88 -12.70 12.29
C ALA A 82 -10.16 -11.82 11.25
N GLU A 83 -9.35 -12.44 10.39
CA GLU A 83 -8.63 -11.76 9.32
C GLU A 83 -9.58 -11.30 8.21
N LEU A 84 -10.49 -12.18 7.77
CA LEU A 84 -11.51 -11.83 6.76
C LEU A 84 -12.38 -10.65 7.23
N THR A 85 -12.79 -10.66 8.50
CA THR A 85 -13.55 -9.56 9.09
C THR A 85 -12.74 -8.26 9.09
N ARG A 86 -11.45 -8.33 9.43
CA ARG A 86 -10.55 -7.16 9.41
C ARG A 86 -10.37 -6.63 7.98
N VAL A 87 -10.18 -7.51 6.99
CA VAL A 87 -10.07 -7.12 5.57
C VAL A 87 -11.34 -6.44 5.09
N MET A 88 -12.52 -7.01 5.41
CA MET A 88 -13.81 -6.41 5.04
C MET A 88 -13.99 -5.01 5.64
N MET A 89 -13.59 -4.81 6.91
CA MET A 89 -13.66 -3.49 7.55
C MET A 89 -12.69 -2.49 6.90
N ARG A 90 -11.45 -2.88 6.60
CA ARG A 90 -10.49 -2.02 5.90
C ARG A 90 -10.97 -1.65 4.50
N TYR A 91 -11.49 -2.63 3.75
CA TYR A 91 -12.05 -2.39 2.43
C TYR A 91 -13.24 -1.43 2.47
N ARG A 92 -14.16 -1.59 3.44
CA ARG A 92 -15.28 -0.67 3.63
C ARG A 92 -14.81 0.74 3.97
N GLN A 93 -13.79 0.88 4.82
CA GLN A 93 -13.23 2.18 5.16
C GLN A 93 -12.60 2.85 3.93
N TRP A 94 -11.78 2.12 3.18
CA TRP A 94 -11.17 2.59 1.94
C TRP A 94 -12.23 3.01 0.88
N LEU A 95 -13.32 2.25 0.73
CA LEU A 95 -14.44 2.64 -0.15
C LEU A 95 -15.07 3.99 0.21
N ARG A 96 -14.94 4.46 1.45
CA ARG A 96 -15.44 5.78 1.88
C ARG A 96 -14.48 6.91 1.53
N GLU A 97 -13.22 6.59 1.28
CA GLU A 97 -12.17 7.54 0.87
C GLU A 97 -12.21 7.78 -0.65
N LEU A 98 -12.84 6.89 -1.41
CA LEU A 98 -13.05 7.07 -2.85
C LEU A 98 -14.04 8.19 -3.16
N THR A 99 -13.83 8.85 -4.29
CA THR A 99 -14.81 9.79 -4.85
C THR A 99 -16.11 9.04 -5.20
N PRO A 100 -17.27 9.73 -5.25
CA PRO A 100 -18.52 9.09 -5.65
C PRO A 100 -18.43 8.38 -7.01
N GLU A 101 -17.70 8.97 -7.96
CA GLU A 101 -17.45 8.40 -9.30
C GLU A 101 -16.57 7.14 -9.25
N ASP A 102 -15.40 7.21 -8.59
CA ASP A 102 -14.49 6.06 -8.48
C ASP A 102 -15.20 4.89 -7.76
N ARG A 103 -16.00 5.19 -6.73
CA ARG A 103 -16.80 4.18 -6.01
C ARG A 103 -17.89 3.58 -6.91
N ALA A 104 -18.62 4.40 -7.68
CA ALA A 104 -19.66 3.92 -8.58
C ALA A 104 -19.06 2.99 -9.65
N SER A 105 -17.95 3.39 -10.27
CA SER A 105 -17.21 2.59 -11.25
C SER A 105 -16.78 1.23 -10.68
N LEU A 106 -16.28 1.20 -9.44
CA LEU A 106 -15.89 -0.05 -8.79
C LEU A 106 -17.09 -0.96 -8.49
N LEU A 107 -18.24 -0.40 -8.12
CA LEU A 107 -19.45 -1.17 -7.81
C LEU A 107 -20.13 -1.74 -9.07
N THR A 108 -20.03 -1.07 -10.22
CA THR A 108 -20.55 -1.57 -11.50
C THR A 108 -19.62 -2.56 -12.20
N THR A 109 -18.34 -2.60 -11.80
CA THR A 109 -17.37 -3.58 -12.31
C THR A 109 -17.80 -5.02 -11.99
N GLU A 110 -17.61 -5.95 -12.92
CA GLU A 110 -17.87 -7.39 -12.73
C GLU A 110 -17.08 -7.95 -11.54
N VAL A 111 -17.69 -8.83 -10.73
CA VAL A 111 -17.11 -9.33 -9.48
C VAL A 111 -15.72 -9.93 -9.68
N SER A 112 -15.50 -10.66 -10.78
CA SER A 112 -14.20 -11.27 -11.13
C SER A 112 -13.09 -10.24 -11.42
N LYS A 113 -13.45 -9.02 -11.85
CA LYS A 113 -12.52 -7.93 -12.19
C LYS A 113 -12.37 -6.88 -11.09
N ARG A 114 -13.24 -6.90 -10.06
CA ARG A 114 -13.25 -5.90 -8.98
C ARG A 114 -11.95 -5.82 -8.20
N LEU A 115 -11.22 -6.93 -8.01
CA LEU A 115 -9.95 -6.90 -7.28
C LEU A 115 -8.90 -6.07 -8.02
N ALA A 116 -8.72 -6.31 -9.32
CA ALA A 116 -7.80 -5.54 -10.15
C ALA A 116 -8.20 -4.06 -10.24
N ALA A 117 -9.50 -3.78 -10.39
CA ALA A 117 -10.03 -2.42 -10.38
C ALA A 117 -9.78 -1.72 -9.02
N ALA A 118 -9.94 -2.44 -7.91
CA ALA A 118 -9.68 -1.90 -6.58
C ALA A 118 -8.19 -1.55 -6.39
N GLN A 119 -7.28 -2.41 -6.87
CA GLN A 119 -5.84 -2.16 -6.83
C GLN A 119 -5.46 -0.93 -7.67
N ALA A 120 -6.01 -0.80 -8.88
CA ALA A 120 -5.78 0.36 -9.74
C ALA A 120 -6.29 1.67 -9.10
N LEU A 121 -7.45 1.63 -8.44
CA LEU A 121 -7.98 2.78 -7.70
C LEU A 121 -7.15 3.12 -6.46
N GLN A 122 -6.64 2.12 -5.75
CA GLN A 122 -5.76 2.33 -4.61
C GLN A 122 -4.48 3.05 -5.06
N GLU A 123 -3.90 2.63 -6.18
CA GLU A 123 -2.75 3.31 -6.78
C GLU A 123 -3.12 4.74 -7.20
N LYS A 124 -4.26 4.95 -7.86
CA LYS A 124 -4.74 6.30 -8.24
C LYS A 124 -4.89 7.23 -7.03
N VAL A 125 -5.49 6.74 -5.94
CA VAL A 125 -5.62 7.49 -4.68
C VAL A 125 -4.24 7.81 -4.10
N HIS A 126 -3.35 6.82 -4.09
CA HIS A 126 -1.98 7.03 -3.64
C HIS A 126 -1.26 8.09 -4.49
N GLN A 127 -1.41 8.05 -5.81
CA GLN A 127 -0.82 9.04 -6.73
C GLN A 127 -1.39 10.45 -6.52
N ARG A 128 -2.71 10.60 -6.31
CA ARG A 128 -3.30 11.91 -5.95
C ARG A 128 -2.71 12.43 -4.65
N TYR A 129 -2.62 11.56 -3.65
CA TYR A 129 -2.05 11.90 -2.36
C TYR A 129 -0.57 12.31 -2.46
N LEU A 130 0.23 11.60 -3.25
CA LEU A 130 1.63 11.98 -3.52
C LEU A 130 1.71 13.32 -4.28
N ALA A 131 0.82 13.54 -5.25
CA ALA A 131 0.75 14.78 -6.02
C ALA A 131 0.41 15.98 -5.12
N GLU A 132 -0.57 15.84 -4.23
CA GLU A 132 -0.96 16.88 -3.28
C GLU A 132 0.13 17.12 -2.24
N ALA A 133 0.71 16.06 -1.67
CA ALA A 133 1.78 16.18 -0.70
C ALA A 133 3.03 16.86 -1.27
N GLY A 134 3.35 16.60 -2.54
CA GLY A 134 4.51 17.18 -3.23
C GLY A 134 4.33 18.60 -3.75
N LYS A 135 3.09 18.99 -4.14
CA LYS A 135 2.80 20.32 -4.73
C LYS A 135 3.12 21.51 -3.83
N GLU A 136 3.09 21.31 -2.52
CA GLU A 136 3.18 22.40 -1.54
C GLU A 136 4.43 22.32 -0.65
N MET A 137 5.45 21.56 -1.04
CA MET A 137 6.69 21.50 -0.26
C MET A 137 7.64 22.60 -0.69
N SER A 138 7.96 23.52 0.22
CA SER A 138 8.94 24.56 -0.03
C SER A 138 10.33 23.97 -0.32
N GLU A 139 11.21 24.76 -0.95
CA GLU A 139 12.60 24.34 -1.17
C GLU A 139 13.30 23.97 0.15
N THR A 140 13.10 24.79 1.18
CA THR A 140 13.68 24.61 2.51
C THR A 140 13.22 23.30 3.13
N GLU A 141 11.93 22.99 3.07
CA GLU A 141 11.40 21.72 3.58
C GLU A 141 11.89 20.52 2.75
N SER A 142 11.92 20.65 1.41
CA SER A 142 12.46 19.60 0.54
C SER A 142 13.92 19.29 0.88
N ARG A 143 14.70 20.31 1.25
CA ARG A 143 16.08 20.16 1.72
C ARG A 143 16.10 19.48 3.09
N ALA A 144 15.29 19.93 4.04
CA ALA A 144 15.19 19.32 5.37
C ALA A 144 14.83 17.81 5.30
N VAL A 145 13.87 17.43 4.45
CA VAL A 145 13.54 16.00 4.22
C VAL A 145 14.75 15.24 3.68
N LYS A 146 15.48 15.81 2.71
CA LYS A 146 16.65 15.15 2.12
C LYS A 146 17.80 15.01 3.12
N ASP A 147 18.04 16.02 3.93
CA ASP A 147 19.10 16.02 4.93
C ASP A 147 18.79 14.98 6.02
N TRP A 148 17.52 14.91 6.46
CA TRP A 148 17.04 13.86 7.36
C TRP A 148 17.21 12.46 6.74
N MET A 149 16.85 12.28 5.46
CA MET A 149 17.04 11.01 4.76
C MET A 149 18.52 10.63 4.67
N ASP A 150 19.39 11.59 4.35
CA ASP A 150 20.82 11.35 4.20
C ASP A 150 21.44 10.94 5.55
N ALA A 151 20.99 11.53 6.66
CA ALA A 151 21.38 11.12 8.01
C ALA A 151 20.87 9.71 8.35
N LEU A 152 19.60 9.41 8.06
CA LEU A 152 19.01 8.08 8.29
C LEU A 152 19.71 6.99 7.46
N ILE A 153 20.05 7.30 6.22
CA ILE A 153 20.78 6.39 5.33
C ILE A 153 22.20 6.20 5.82
N ALA A 154 22.88 7.25 6.29
CA ALA A 154 24.24 7.14 6.82
C ALA A 154 24.30 6.16 8.00
N ASP A 155 23.33 6.22 8.92
CA ASP A 155 23.20 5.30 10.05
C ASP A 155 23.00 3.83 9.59
N ARG A 156 22.23 3.63 8.52
CA ARG A 156 21.87 2.29 8.01
C ARG A 156 22.85 1.74 6.98
N LEU A 157 23.78 2.56 6.49
CA LEU A 157 24.68 2.24 5.39
C LEU A 157 25.61 1.04 5.66
N PRO A 158 26.20 0.88 6.87
CA PRO A 158 27.01 -0.29 7.17
C PRO A 158 26.21 -1.58 7.02
N LYS A 159 24.98 -1.61 7.55
CA LYS A 159 24.11 -2.79 7.44
C LYS A 159 23.66 -3.03 6.00
N ALA A 160 23.42 -1.97 5.24
CA ALA A 160 23.09 -2.08 3.82
C ALA A 160 24.22 -2.74 3.02
N LEU A 161 25.49 -2.39 3.30
CA LEU A 161 26.66 -2.99 2.64
C LEU A 161 26.88 -4.48 3.00
N GLU A 162 26.51 -4.89 4.20
CA GLU A 162 26.53 -6.30 4.61
C GLU A 162 25.50 -7.13 3.85
N LEU A 163 24.30 -6.57 3.65
CA LEU A 163 23.16 -7.26 3.06
C LEU A 163 23.11 -7.19 1.53
N ALA A 164 23.78 -6.21 0.93
CA ALA A 164 23.83 -6.03 -0.52
C ALA A 164 24.68 -7.12 -1.18
N ASP A 165 24.20 -7.63 -2.31
CA ASP A 165 24.90 -8.60 -3.14
C ASP A 165 25.42 -7.97 -4.44
N GLY A 166 26.38 -8.65 -5.08
CA GLY A 166 26.98 -8.32 -6.38
C GLY A 166 26.90 -6.84 -6.78
N ARG A 167 26.01 -6.56 -7.74
CA ARG A 167 25.83 -5.23 -8.34
C ARG A 167 25.29 -4.18 -7.36
N GLU A 168 24.44 -4.56 -6.40
CA GLU A 168 23.95 -3.64 -5.37
C GLU A 168 25.11 -3.14 -4.51
N LYS A 169 26.00 -4.05 -4.09
CA LYS A 169 27.16 -3.75 -3.25
C LYS A 169 28.18 -2.86 -3.96
N ASP A 170 28.47 -3.16 -5.23
CA ASP A 170 29.36 -2.34 -6.06
C ASP A 170 28.77 -0.94 -6.28
N GLY A 171 27.46 -0.86 -6.53
CA GLY A 171 26.73 0.40 -6.62
C GLY A 171 26.83 1.23 -5.34
N LEU A 172 26.64 0.62 -4.17
CA LEU A 172 26.75 1.30 -2.88
C LEU A 172 28.17 1.80 -2.61
N ARG A 173 29.20 0.98 -2.88
CA ARG A 173 30.61 1.38 -2.75
C ARG A 173 30.92 2.60 -3.63
N TRP A 174 30.55 2.54 -4.90
CA TRP A 174 30.71 3.67 -5.81
C TRP A 174 29.99 4.93 -5.29
N ALA A 175 28.79 4.78 -4.74
CA ALA A 175 28.01 5.90 -4.20
C ALA A 175 28.66 6.54 -2.97
N ILE A 176 29.30 5.73 -2.13
CA ILE A 176 30.09 6.17 -0.97
C ILE A 176 31.30 6.94 -1.45
N ASP A 177 32.09 6.35 -2.34
CA ASP A 177 33.34 6.93 -2.85
C ASP A 177 33.10 8.26 -3.56
N LYS A 178 32.00 8.37 -4.32
CA LYS A 178 31.62 9.61 -5.02
C LYS A 178 30.81 10.59 -4.18
N GLN A 179 30.58 10.30 -2.90
CA GLN A 179 29.69 11.07 -2.02
C GLN A 179 28.32 11.36 -2.67
N ASN A 180 27.83 10.46 -3.51
CA ASN A 180 26.63 10.70 -4.32
C ASN A 180 25.37 10.39 -3.49
N ALA A 181 24.94 11.36 -2.69
CA ALA A 181 23.78 11.25 -1.81
C ALA A 181 22.50 10.79 -2.54
N GLY A 182 22.29 11.28 -3.77
CA GLY A 182 21.14 10.88 -4.58
C GLY A 182 21.15 9.40 -4.98
N PHE A 183 22.33 8.87 -5.32
CA PHE A 183 22.46 7.46 -5.67
C PHE A 183 22.38 6.56 -4.42
N LYS A 184 22.96 7.00 -3.29
CA LYS A 184 22.78 6.33 -1.99
C LYS A 184 21.29 6.20 -1.63
N ARG A 185 20.53 7.30 -1.76
CA ARG A 185 19.06 7.29 -1.62
C ARG A 185 18.39 6.30 -2.57
N GLY A 186 18.78 6.29 -3.83
CA GLY A 186 18.23 5.39 -4.84
C GLY A 186 18.41 3.89 -4.57
N ILE A 187 19.45 3.49 -3.82
CA ILE A 187 19.69 2.07 -3.47
C ILE A 187 19.22 1.73 -2.06
N VAL A 188 19.59 2.54 -1.06
CA VAL A 188 19.32 2.21 0.35
C VAL A 188 17.83 2.38 0.70
N TRP A 189 17.14 3.36 0.11
CA TRP A 189 15.73 3.61 0.42
C TRP A 189 14.82 2.42 0.03
N PRO A 190 14.92 1.82 -1.17
CA PRO A 190 14.22 0.57 -1.48
C PRO A 190 14.52 -0.59 -0.53
N MET A 191 15.74 -0.70 0.01
CA MET A 191 16.08 -1.74 0.98
C MET A 191 15.37 -1.54 2.32
N ILE A 192 15.14 -0.29 2.74
CA ILE A 192 14.34 0.05 3.94
C ILE A 192 12.87 -0.32 3.70
N VAL A 193 12.28 0.16 2.61
CA VAL A 193 10.86 -0.07 2.31
C VAL A 193 10.57 -1.55 2.03
N GLY A 194 11.51 -2.26 1.39
CA GLY A 194 11.42 -3.70 1.13
C GLY A 194 11.72 -4.59 2.33
N GLY A 195 11.97 -4.01 3.53
CA GLY A 195 12.19 -4.77 4.76
C GLY A 195 13.55 -5.48 4.86
N LYS A 196 14.48 -5.25 3.92
CA LYS A 196 15.87 -5.72 4.04
C LYS A 196 16.60 -4.98 5.19
N LEU A 197 16.23 -3.73 5.44
CA LEU A 197 16.79 -2.91 6.53
C LEU A 197 15.71 -2.59 7.58
N PRO A 198 16.12 -2.21 8.81
CA PRO A 198 15.17 -1.78 9.83
C PRO A 198 14.22 -0.71 9.30
N PRO A 199 12.91 -0.82 9.56
CA PRO A 199 11.93 0.15 9.08
C PRO A 199 12.17 1.53 9.70
N VAL A 200 11.58 2.56 9.10
CA VAL A 200 11.55 3.90 9.70
C VAL A 200 10.73 3.82 10.99
N THR A 201 11.31 4.27 12.10
CA THR A 201 10.67 4.19 13.42
C THR A 201 9.77 5.40 13.67
N GLU A 202 8.88 5.32 14.67
CA GLU A 202 8.08 6.49 15.06
C GLU A 202 8.96 7.65 15.55
N ALA A 203 10.10 7.34 16.19
CA ALA A 203 11.07 8.36 16.57
C ALA A 203 11.69 9.06 15.35
N ASP A 204 11.96 8.33 14.27
CA ASP A 204 12.43 8.91 13.01
C ASP A 204 11.38 9.85 12.40
N HIS A 205 10.11 9.45 12.41
CA HIS A 205 8.99 10.27 11.93
C HIS A 205 8.85 11.57 12.73
N LEU A 206 8.92 11.50 14.07
CA LEU A 206 8.86 12.67 14.95
C LEU A 206 10.03 13.62 14.71
N ARG A 207 11.25 13.08 14.53
CA ARG A 207 12.43 13.89 14.18
C ARG A 207 12.23 14.63 12.86
N LEU A 208 11.68 13.97 11.85
CA LEU A 208 11.38 14.62 10.57
C LEU A 208 10.32 15.72 10.74
N ALA A 209 9.20 15.42 11.39
CA ALA A 209 8.12 16.39 11.61
C ALA A 209 8.59 17.62 12.41
N ALA A 210 9.54 17.44 13.33
CA ALA A 210 10.17 18.54 14.06
C ALA A 210 11.04 19.45 13.16
N ALA A 211 11.63 18.92 12.10
CA ALA A 211 12.46 19.68 11.17
C ALA A 211 11.66 20.44 10.08
N LEU A 212 10.35 20.20 9.98
CA LEU A 212 9.48 20.83 8.97
C LEU A 212 8.71 22.03 9.55
N SER A 213 8.04 22.76 8.65
CA SER A 213 7.19 23.90 9.02
C SER A 213 6.08 23.51 9.99
N GLN A 214 5.52 24.51 10.68
CA GLN A 214 4.41 24.32 11.61
C GLN A 214 3.18 23.71 10.91
N GLU A 215 2.92 24.03 9.65
CA GLU A 215 1.81 23.50 8.88
C GLU A 215 1.96 21.98 8.62
N ARG A 216 3.15 21.54 8.21
CA ARG A 216 3.44 20.11 8.02
C ARG A 216 3.43 19.36 9.33
N ARG A 217 3.97 19.94 10.39
CA ARG A 217 3.89 19.36 11.73
C ARG A 217 2.43 19.20 12.18
N ALA A 218 1.58 20.20 11.96
CA ALA A 218 0.15 20.10 12.25
C ALA A 218 -0.54 19.00 11.43
N THR A 219 -0.13 18.79 10.17
CA THR A 219 -0.64 17.70 9.31
C THR A 219 -0.26 16.33 9.88
N PHE A 220 0.97 16.19 10.37
CA PHE A 220 1.43 14.96 11.04
C PHE A 220 0.70 14.71 12.36
N GLU A 221 0.47 15.74 13.18
CA GLU A 221 -0.26 15.59 14.44
C GLU A 221 -1.76 15.27 14.24
N LYS A 222 -2.35 15.71 13.13
CA LYS A 222 -3.73 15.36 12.76
C LYS A 222 -3.88 13.86 12.43
N ALA A 223 -2.81 13.18 12.02
CA ALA A 223 -2.82 11.75 11.78
C ALA A 223 -2.86 10.99 13.13
N LYS A 224 -3.96 10.28 13.37
CA LYS A 224 -4.27 9.68 14.69
C LYS A 224 -3.65 8.30 14.84
N SER A 225 -3.41 7.60 13.73
CA SER A 225 -2.82 6.26 13.72
C SER A 225 -1.39 6.28 13.20
N LYS A 226 -0.62 5.27 13.62
CA LYS A 226 0.75 5.03 13.12
C LYS A 226 0.78 4.92 11.59
N ASP A 227 -0.16 4.17 11.01
CA ASP A 227 -0.25 3.96 9.56
C ASP A 227 -0.51 5.27 8.80
N GLU A 228 -1.35 6.17 9.34
CA GLU A 228 -1.60 7.49 8.73
C GLU A 228 -0.35 8.38 8.80
N ARG A 229 0.36 8.39 9.94
CA ARG A 229 1.61 9.15 10.10
C ARG A 229 2.69 8.67 9.14
N GLU A 230 2.84 7.36 9.01
CA GLU A 230 3.75 6.74 8.04
C GLU A 230 3.40 7.14 6.60
N ARG A 231 2.11 7.16 6.23
CA ARG A 231 1.68 7.66 4.92
C ARG A 231 2.08 9.12 4.71
N VAL A 232 1.85 9.99 5.71
CA VAL A 232 2.22 11.42 5.65
C VAL A 232 3.72 11.61 5.42
N VAL A 233 4.54 10.90 6.20
CA VAL A 233 6.00 10.95 6.05
C VAL A 233 6.43 10.42 4.69
N ASN A 234 5.89 9.28 4.25
CA ASN A 234 6.19 8.73 2.93
C ASN A 234 5.80 9.69 1.81
N ALA A 235 4.67 10.40 1.94
CA ALA A 235 4.26 11.43 1.00
C ALA A 235 5.30 12.56 0.88
N TRP A 236 5.82 13.02 2.02
CA TRP A 236 6.86 14.05 2.07
C TRP A 236 8.17 13.59 1.46
N ILE A 237 8.56 12.34 1.73
CA ILE A 237 9.78 11.73 1.19
C ILE A 237 9.70 11.60 -0.32
N MET A 238 8.59 11.08 -0.83
CA MET A 238 8.35 10.99 -2.28
C MET A 238 8.28 12.40 -2.90
N GLY A 239 7.61 13.34 -2.22
CA GLY A 239 7.60 14.77 -2.49
C GLY A 239 9.01 15.34 -2.71
N ALA A 240 9.89 15.12 -1.74
CA ALA A 240 11.24 15.65 -1.78
C ALA A 240 12.12 14.95 -2.83
N MET A 241 11.98 13.63 -3.01
CA MET A 241 12.81 12.84 -3.93
C MET A 241 12.46 13.06 -5.40
N PHE A 242 11.18 13.01 -5.76
CA PHE A 242 10.77 12.91 -7.16
C PHE A 242 10.42 14.25 -7.80
N PHE A 243 9.89 15.21 -7.04
CA PHE A 243 9.44 16.50 -7.61
C PHE A 243 10.59 17.42 -8.03
N ARG A 244 11.86 17.11 -7.72
CA ARG A 244 13.01 17.90 -8.21
C ARG A 244 13.90 17.23 -9.25
N ARG A 245 13.93 15.88 -9.33
CA ARG A 245 15.01 15.20 -10.08
C ARG A 245 14.61 14.68 -11.46
N GLY A 246 13.33 14.47 -11.75
CA GLY A 246 12.88 13.79 -12.96
C GLY A 246 11.88 14.57 -13.82
N GLY A 247 11.83 15.89 -13.72
CA GLY A 247 10.83 16.67 -14.46
C GLY A 247 9.36 16.47 -14.03
N GLY A 248 9.12 15.66 -13.00
CA GLY A 248 7.83 15.52 -12.31
C GLY A 248 7.63 16.52 -11.17
N GLY A 249 8.37 17.64 -11.13
CA GLY A 249 7.98 18.77 -10.30
C GLY A 249 6.63 19.33 -10.74
N PRO A 250 6.06 20.34 -10.04
CA PRO A 250 5.14 21.23 -10.74
C PRO A 250 5.86 21.61 -12.04
N GLY A 251 5.22 21.35 -13.19
CA GLY A 251 5.82 21.65 -14.49
C GLY A 251 6.30 23.10 -14.50
N PRO A 252 7.17 23.49 -15.46
CA PRO A 252 7.64 24.87 -15.57
C PRO A 252 6.50 25.84 -15.34
N SER A 253 6.71 26.80 -14.44
CA SER A 253 5.71 27.83 -14.16
C SER A 253 5.38 28.58 -15.45
N ARG A 254 4.26 29.29 -15.47
CA ARG A 254 3.92 30.13 -16.64
C ARG A 254 5.05 31.10 -16.98
N GLU A 255 5.68 31.70 -15.97
CA GLU A 255 6.84 32.58 -16.15
C GLU A 255 8.06 31.84 -16.73
N ASP A 256 8.30 30.59 -16.33
CA ASP A 256 9.38 29.78 -16.89
C ASP A 256 9.13 29.44 -18.36
N LEU A 257 7.88 29.15 -18.72
CA LEU A 257 7.47 28.91 -20.11
C LEU A 257 7.59 30.17 -20.96
N GLU A 258 7.25 31.33 -20.42
CA GLU A 258 7.41 32.63 -21.10
C GLU A 258 8.90 32.97 -21.29
N LYS A 259 9.74 32.72 -20.28
CA LYS A 259 11.21 32.84 -20.41
C LYS A 259 11.76 31.87 -21.45
N GLU A 260 11.23 30.65 -21.53
CA GLU A 260 11.67 29.69 -22.53
C GLU A 260 11.23 30.11 -23.93
N LEU A 261 9.99 30.57 -24.11
CA LEU A 261 9.52 31.15 -25.36
C LEU A 261 10.42 32.30 -25.80
N ALA A 262 10.82 33.20 -24.89
CA ALA A 262 11.69 34.32 -25.21
C ALA A 262 13.07 33.93 -25.74
N LYS A 263 13.61 32.78 -25.34
CA LYS A 263 14.91 32.25 -25.80
C LYS A 263 14.86 31.62 -27.19
N LEU A 264 13.68 31.23 -27.67
CA LEU A 264 13.54 30.55 -28.96
C LEU A 264 13.82 31.50 -30.14
N PRO A 265 14.32 30.98 -31.27
CA PRO A 265 14.48 31.76 -32.49
C PRO A 265 13.16 32.44 -32.92
N PRO A 266 13.20 33.63 -33.58
CA PRO A 266 12.00 34.36 -33.99
C PRO A 266 10.99 33.50 -34.77
N GLU A 267 11.47 32.67 -35.69
CA GLU A 267 10.65 31.78 -36.51
C GLU A 267 9.93 30.72 -35.65
N GLU A 268 10.62 30.13 -34.68
CA GLU A 268 10.07 29.11 -33.80
C GLU A 268 9.11 29.72 -32.77
N ARG A 269 9.39 30.94 -32.28
CA ARG A 269 8.45 31.70 -31.46
C ARG A 269 7.14 31.98 -32.20
N GLN A 270 7.23 32.42 -33.45
CA GLN A 270 6.06 32.69 -34.27
C GLN A 270 5.25 31.42 -34.52
N ARG A 271 5.93 30.32 -34.89
CA ARG A 271 5.29 29.01 -35.06
C ARG A 271 4.55 28.58 -33.79
N ILE A 272 5.22 28.58 -32.63
CA ILE A 272 4.62 28.15 -31.36
C ILE A 272 3.46 29.06 -30.96
N SER A 273 3.54 30.37 -31.22
CA SER A 273 2.48 31.33 -30.92
C SER A 273 1.23 31.17 -31.80
N THR A 274 1.34 30.53 -32.97
CA THR A 274 0.18 30.21 -33.83
C THR A 274 -0.56 28.94 -33.41
N LEU A 275 0.01 28.12 -32.52
CA LEU A 275 -0.62 26.90 -32.04
C LEU A 275 -1.77 27.21 -31.07
N PRO A 276 -2.79 26.34 -30.98
CA PRO A 276 -3.78 26.41 -29.91
C PRO A 276 -3.12 26.42 -28.52
N PRO A 277 -3.70 27.12 -27.52
CA PRO A 277 -3.05 27.33 -26.21
C PRO A 277 -2.53 26.06 -25.52
N GLU A 278 -3.25 24.95 -25.63
CA GLU A 278 -2.84 23.67 -25.05
C GLU A 278 -1.60 23.08 -25.74
N GLN A 279 -1.55 23.14 -27.07
CA GLN A 279 -0.42 22.68 -27.87
C GLN A 279 0.80 23.59 -27.69
N MET A 280 0.58 24.90 -27.60
CA MET A 280 1.63 25.87 -27.27
C MET A 280 2.29 25.55 -25.92
N GLN A 281 1.50 25.32 -24.87
CA GLN A 281 2.03 24.94 -23.56
C GLN A 281 2.72 23.57 -23.56
N HIS A 282 2.24 22.63 -24.38
CA HIS A 282 2.87 21.32 -24.53
C HIS A 282 4.26 21.45 -25.18
N GLU A 283 4.36 22.17 -26.30
CA GLU A 283 5.63 22.41 -27.00
C GLU A 283 6.61 23.20 -26.14
N LEU A 284 6.17 24.25 -25.44
CA LEU A 284 7.04 25.00 -24.54
C LEU A 284 7.53 24.15 -23.36
N ARG A 285 6.68 23.27 -22.81
CA ARG A 285 7.11 22.30 -21.79
C ARG A 285 8.18 21.37 -22.34
N ARG A 286 7.94 20.79 -23.52
CA ARG A 286 8.90 19.90 -24.20
C ARG A 286 10.24 20.60 -24.41
N LYS A 287 10.24 21.81 -24.97
CA LYS A 287 11.45 22.63 -25.19
C LYS A 287 12.17 22.98 -23.89
N TRP A 288 11.42 23.34 -22.85
CA TRP A 288 11.98 23.59 -21.52
C TRP A 288 12.70 22.36 -20.96
N PHE A 289 12.11 21.17 -21.12
CA PHE A 289 12.77 19.91 -20.74
C PHE A 289 13.99 19.60 -21.62
N GLU A 290 13.88 19.73 -22.94
CA GLU A 290 15.02 19.55 -23.85
C GLU A 290 16.17 20.47 -23.45
N SER A 291 15.94 21.78 -23.32
CA SER A 291 16.92 22.78 -22.90
C SER A 291 17.58 22.46 -21.55
N ARG A 292 16.78 22.05 -20.56
CA ARG A 292 17.27 21.80 -19.20
C ARG A 292 18.00 20.47 -19.03
N TYR A 293 17.69 19.47 -19.85
CA TYR A 293 18.22 18.11 -19.72
C TYR A 293 19.15 17.69 -20.89
N ALA A 294 19.20 18.42 -22.01
CA ALA A 294 20.11 18.15 -23.13
C ALA A 294 21.58 18.23 -22.71
N HIS A 295 21.94 19.14 -21.80
CA HIS A 295 23.31 19.24 -21.29
C HIS A 295 23.67 18.13 -20.29
N ARG A 296 22.68 17.39 -19.80
CA ARG A 296 22.87 16.33 -18.81
C ARG A 296 22.86 14.97 -19.48
N GLY A 297 23.71 14.82 -20.51
CA GLY A 297 23.97 13.59 -21.29
C GLY A 297 23.02 12.45 -20.95
N GLY A 298 21.82 12.48 -21.57
CA GLY A 298 20.76 11.54 -21.26
C GLY A 298 21.27 10.09 -21.42
N PRO A 299 20.81 9.12 -20.61
CA PRO A 299 21.30 7.73 -20.66
C PRO A 299 21.09 7.00 -22.00
N GLY A 300 20.46 7.63 -23.00
CA GLY A 300 20.15 7.05 -24.31
C GLY A 300 20.87 7.68 -25.50
N GLU A 301 21.43 8.89 -25.38
CA GLU A 301 22.22 9.48 -26.46
C GLU A 301 23.68 9.04 -26.32
N ARG A 302 23.93 7.80 -26.75
CA ARG A 302 25.24 7.48 -27.34
C ARG A 302 25.40 8.42 -28.53
N GLY A 303 26.05 9.57 -28.31
CA GLY A 303 26.38 10.49 -29.39
C GLY A 303 27.06 9.73 -30.53
N PRO A 304 26.84 10.10 -31.80
CA PRO A 304 27.34 9.37 -32.97
C PRO A 304 28.87 9.34 -33.15
N GLY A 305 29.65 9.68 -32.12
CA GLY A 305 31.12 9.66 -32.12
C GLY A 305 31.78 8.91 -30.94
N GLY A 306 31.03 8.20 -30.10
CA GLY A 306 31.58 7.53 -28.91
C GLY A 306 32.27 6.18 -29.15
N ARG A 307 32.97 5.98 -30.28
CA ARG A 307 33.69 4.73 -30.60
C ARG A 307 35.23 4.84 -30.58
N ASP A 308 35.77 6.00 -30.18
CA ASP A 308 37.22 6.21 -30.07
C ASP A 308 37.75 6.08 -28.63
N GLY A 309 37.15 5.17 -27.85
CA GLY A 309 37.85 4.63 -26.69
C GLY A 309 39.00 3.75 -27.19
N PRO A 310 40.21 3.82 -26.59
CA PRO A 310 41.33 2.97 -26.98
C PRO A 310 40.89 1.49 -27.00
N PRO A 311 41.34 0.71 -28.00
CA PRO A 311 40.89 -0.66 -28.18
C PRO A 311 41.11 -1.44 -26.88
N GLY A 312 40.01 -1.84 -26.27
CA GLY A 312 40.05 -2.77 -25.15
C GLY A 312 40.79 -4.05 -25.57
N PRO A 313 41.49 -4.72 -24.65
CA PRO A 313 42.25 -5.93 -24.96
C PRO A 313 41.35 -6.96 -25.65
N PRO A 314 41.89 -7.70 -26.64
CA PRO A 314 41.11 -8.60 -27.48
C PRO A 314 40.42 -9.65 -26.62
N PHE A 315 39.08 -9.58 -26.60
CA PHE A 315 38.24 -10.61 -26.02
C PHE A 315 38.37 -11.89 -26.84
N GLY A 316 39.21 -12.80 -26.34
CA GLY A 316 39.05 -14.26 -26.46
C GLY A 316 39.12 -14.89 -27.86
N PRO A 317 39.41 -16.20 -27.92
CA PRO A 317 39.40 -16.93 -29.17
C PRO A 317 37.99 -16.93 -29.79
N PRO A 318 37.90 -16.90 -31.14
CA PRO A 318 36.64 -16.88 -31.86
C PRO A 318 35.78 -18.06 -31.44
N ARG A 319 34.52 -17.79 -31.09
CA ARG A 319 33.52 -18.86 -30.96
C ARG A 319 33.38 -19.53 -32.33
N PRO A 320 33.45 -20.87 -32.42
CA PRO A 320 33.26 -21.56 -33.68
C PRO A 320 31.86 -21.27 -34.24
N PRO A 321 31.72 -21.26 -35.57
CA PRO A 321 30.44 -21.02 -36.23
C PRO A 321 29.40 -22.04 -35.75
N ARG A 322 28.20 -21.55 -35.42
CA ARG A 322 27.04 -22.41 -35.23
C ARG A 322 26.65 -22.94 -36.61
N ASP A 323 26.82 -24.25 -36.81
CA ASP A 323 26.23 -24.98 -37.92
C ASP A 323 24.70 -25.01 -37.72
N ASP A 324 24.00 -24.16 -38.48
CA ASP A 324 22.54 -24.13 -38.59
C ASP A 324 22.05 -25.19 -39.60
N ASN A 325 22.47 -26.44 -39.41
CA ASN A 325 21.95 -27.60 -40.16
C ASN A 325 21.73 -28.78 -39.20
N ARG A 326 20.55 -28.83 -38.59
CA ARG A 326 19.98 -30.09 -38.07
C ARG A 326 18.49 -30.12 -38.37
N ASP A 327 18.22 -30.50 -39.61
CA ASP A 327 17.02 -31.25 -39.92
C ASP A 327 17.11 -32.65 -39.29
N ASP A 328 16.00 -32.97 -38.63
CA ASP A 328 15.32 -34.25 -38.52
C ASP A 328 15.96 -35.44 -39.27
N GLU A 329 16.32 -36.50 -38.54
CA GLU A 329 16.04 -37.91 -38.90
C GLU A 329 16.67 -38.91 -37.90
N GLY A 330 15.80 -39.61 -37.15
CA GLY A 330 15.88 -41.07 -36.88
C GLY A 330 17.02 -41.68 -36.06
N ARG A 331 16.69 -42.18 -34.85
CA ARG A 331 17.06 -43.52 -34.28
C ARG A 331 16.69 -43.57 -32.79
N ARG A 332 15.64 -44.27 -32.34
CA ARG A 332 15.55 -45.74 -32.08
C ARG A 332 16.87 -46.37 -31.61
N GLY A 333 16.85 -46.91 -30.38
CA GLY A 333 17.68 -48.05 -30.00
C GLY A 333 18.27 -48.02 -28.58
N ASP A 334 17.62 -48.74 -27.68
CA ASP A 334 18.15 -49.57 -26.58
C ASP A 334 19.62 -49.43 -26.11
N LYS A 335 19.77 -49.35 -24.78
CA LYS A 335 20.53 -50.28 -23.89
C LYS A 335 20.66 -49.63 -22.50
N ARG A 336 19.96 -50.12 -21.46
CA ARG A 336 20.37 -51.19 -20.51
C ARG A 336 21.81 -51.06 -19.94
N GLY A 337 21.89 -50.45 -18.75
CA GLY A 337 22.69 -50.82 -17.55
C GLY A 337 24.22 -50.66 -17.57
N PRO A 338 24.94 -50.87 -16.43
CA PRO A 338 24.46 -51.17 -15.07
C PRO A 338 25.12 -50.36 -13.91
N ASP A 339 24.52 -50.48 -12.72
CA ASP A 339 25.08 -50.57 -11.34
C ASP A 339 26.32 -49.79 -10.88
N ARG A 340 26.16 -49.07 -9.74
CA ARG A 340 26.91 -49.19 -8.45
C ARG A 340 26.40 -48.09 -7.49
N ARG A 341 25.66 -48.39 -6.41
CA ARG A 341 26.04 -48.93 -5.08
C ARG A 341 26.91 -48.02 -4.22
N GLY A 342 26.42 -47.79 -2.98
CA GLY A 342 27.04 -47.15 -1.81
C GLY A 342 26.14 -46.02 -1.31
N ASP A 343 25.24 -46.15 -0.32
CA ASP A 343 25.12 -46.98 0.89
C ASP A 343 26.16 -46.63 1.98
N GLU A 344 25.75 -45.75 2.91
CA GLU A 344 26.22 -45.52 4.29
C GLU A 344 25.27 -44.46 4.89
N ARG A 345 24.19 -44.76 5.63
CA ARG A 345 24.05 -45.26 7.02
C ARG A 345 24.87 -44.52 8.09
N ARG A 346 24.17 -43.67 8.87
CA ARG A 346 24.30 -43.49 10.34
C ARG A 346 23.07 -42.73 10.85
N ALA A 347 22.12 -43.42 11.48
CA ALA A 347 21.96 -43.59 12.94
C ALA A 347 21.51 -42.27 13.62
N GLU A 348 20.22 -42.07 13.92
CA GLU A 348 19.47 -42.57 15.10
C GLU A 348 20.20 -42.37 16.44
N GLY A 349 19.56 -41.63 17.35
CA GLY A 349 19.92 -41.60 18.77
C GLY A 349 19.37 -40.40 19.55
N ASP A 350 18.36 -40.70 20.39
CA ASP A 350 18.01 -40.11 21.69
C ASP A 350 17.45 -38.67 21.79
N GLU A 351 16.19 -38.47 22.22
CA GLU A 351 15.60 -38.69 23.56
C GLU A 351 15.84 -37.54 24.56
N ARG A 352 14.74 -37.18 25.25
CA ARG A 352 14.63 -36.47 26.55
C ARG A 352 14.68 -34.93 26.58
N ARG A 353 13.49 -34.35 26.79
CA ARG A 353 13.10 -33.50 27.94
C ARG A 353 11.64 -33.07 27.72
N GLU A 354 10.64 -33.78 28.21
CA GLU A 354 10.12 -33.73 29.59
C GLU A 354 10.46 -32.46 30.38
N GLY A 355 9.40 -31.77 30.84
CA GLY A 355 9.40 -31.12 32.15
C GLY A 355 9.17 -29.60 32.20
N GLY A 356 7.90 -29.19 32.11
CA GLY A 356 7.22 -28.68 33.31
C GLY A 356 7.19 -27.17 33.60
N ARG A 357 6.01 -26.79 34.14
CA ARG A 357 5.71 -25.71 35.11
C ARG A 357 5.75 -24.28 34.55
N GLY A 358 4.81 -23.37 34.83
CA GLY A 358 3.67 -23.37 35.75
C GLY A 358 3.18 -21.92 35.97
N GLY A 359 2.05 -21.77 36.64
CA GLY A 359 1.59 -20.54 37.32
C GLY A 359 0.74 -19.61 36.44
N ARG A 360 -0.58 -19.43 36.63
CA ARG A 360 -1.35 -18.85 37.76
C ARG A 360 -0.95 -17.41 38.13
N ARG A 361 -2.01 -16.59 38.33
CA ARG A 361 -2.12 -15.33 39.13
C ARG A 361 -1.64 -14.06 38.42
N ASP A 362 -2.31 -12.91 38.45
CA ASP A 362 -3.36 -12.28 39.28
C ASP A 362 -4.16 -11.33 38.32
N ASP A 363 -5.46 -11.04 38.36
CA ASP A 363 -6.47 -10.78 39.40
C ASP A 363 -6.05 -9.82 40.53
N ARG A 364 -5.99 -8.53 40.18
CA ARG A 364 -6.02 -7.32 41.03
C ARG A 364 -6.22 -6.14 40.07
N GLY A 365 -7.12 -5.20 40.27
CA GLY A 365 -8.06 -4.95 41.32
C GLY A 365 -8.74 -3.63 41.01
N ARG A 366 -10.04 -3.61 41.30
CA ARG A 366 -10.81 -2.46 41.79
C ARG A 366 -9.95 -1.32 42.35
N ARG A 367 -10.20 -0.10 41.88
CA ARG A 367 -10.24 1.06 42.77
C ARG A 367 -11.40 1.96 42.36
N ASP A 368 -12.43 1.87 43.18
CA ASP A 368 -13.42 2.91 43.41
C ASP A 368 -12.73 4.17 43.96
N GLU A 369 -13.27 5.33 43.60
CA GLU A 369 -13.32 6.61 44.34
C GLU A 369 -13.68 7.69 43.30
N ASP A 370 -14.96 8.01 43.14
CA ASP A 370 -15.75 8.99 43.90
C ASP A 370 -15.43 10.46 43.58
N ARG A 371 -16.53 11.22 43.45
CA ARG A 371 -16.67 12.68 43.61
C ARG A 371 -16.09 13.61 42.54
N GLN A 372 -17.00 14.19 41.75
CA GLN A 372 -17.48 15.58 41.92
C GLN A 372 -18.58 15.83 40.87
N GLU A 373 -19.84 15.86 41.29
CA GLU A 373 -20.56 17.10 41.63
C GLU A 373 -20.67 18.09 40.45
N GLY A 374 -21.89 18.12 39.89
CA GLY A 374 -22.65 19.35 39.71
C GLY A 374 -22.02 20.45 38.86
N ARG A 375 -22.46 20.55 37.61
CA ARG A 375 -22.73 21.85 36.99
C ARG A 375 -23.75 21.71 35.87
N GLU A 376 -24.99 21.96 36.27
CA GLU A 376 -26.04 22.48 35.41
C GLU A 376 -25.48 23.69 34.64
N ARG A 377 -25.68 23.72 33.33
CA ARG A 377 -25.71 24.98 32.58
C ARG A 377 -26.88 25.01 31.61
N PRO A 378 -27.49 26.19 31.46
CA PRO A 378 -28.87 26.33 31.06
C PRO A 378 -29.04 26.36 29.55
N THR A 379 -30.23 25.94 29.13
CA THR A 379 -30.83 26.22 27.83
C THR A 379 -30.93 27.73 27.60
N LYS A 380 -30.28 28.24 26.55
CA LYS A 380 -30.60 29.54 25.96
C LYS A 380 -31.21 29.32 24.59
N SER A 381 -32.53 29.38 24.56
CA SER A 381 -33.35 29.79 23.43
C SER A 381 -33.10 31.28 23.12
N ASP A 382 -33.14 31.57 21.82
CA ASP A 382 -33.60 32.79 21.16
C ASP A 382 -32.95 34.14 21.51
N VAL A 383 -32.38 34.77 20.48
CA VAL A 383 -32.70 36.13 19.98
C VAL A 383 -31.59 36.51 19.00
N ASN A 384 -31.91 36.58 17.71
CA ASN A 384 -31.13 37.36 16.74
C ASN A 384 -32.11 38.27 15.97
N PRO A 385 -32.02 39.60 16.14
CA PRO A 385 -32.87 40.57 15.44
C PRO A 385 -32.39 40.79 13.98
N PRO A 386 -33.25 41.38 13.13
CA PRO A 386 -33.01 41.48 11.70
C PRO A 386 -31.95 42.51 11.32
N SER A 387 -31.18 42.14 10.29
CA SER A 387 -30.20 42.95 9.59
C SER A 387 -30.86 44.12 8.86
N THR A 388 -30.70 45.33 9.37
CA THR A 388 -30.94 46.59 8.64
C THR A 388 -29.71 46.93 7.79
N ALA A 389 -29.86 46.85 6.46
CA ALA A 389 -28.93 47.45 5.50
C ALA A 389 -29.41 48.87 5.15
N PRO A 390 -28.55 49.91 5.17
CA PRO A 390 -28.90 51.21 4.64
C PRO A 390 -28.71 51.25 3.11
N SER A 391 -29.76 51.76 2.47
CA SER A 391 -29.88 52.15 1.08
C SER A 391 -29.21 53.51 0.81
N ALA A 392 -28.56 53.59 -0.35
CA ALA A 392 -28.36 54.74 -1.22
C ALA A 392 -27.61 56.00 -0.72
N ARG A 393 -26.53 56.33 -1.44
CA ARG A 393 -26.49 57.55 -2.30
C ARG A 393 -25.33 57.49 -3.31
N GLU A 394 -25.72 57.37 -4.58
CA GLU A 394 -25.09 57.98 -5.77
C GLU A 394 -25.19 59.53 -5.69
N PRO A 395 -24.62 60.34 -6.62
CA PRO A 395 -23.86 60.00 -7.85
C PRO A 395 -22.38 60.41 -7.85
#